data_AF-A0A917RWV3-F1
#
_entry.id   AF-A0A917RWV3-F1
#
_cell.length_a   1.000
_cell.length_b   1.000
_cell.length_c   1.000
_cell.angle_alpha   90.00
_cell.angle_beta   90.00
_cell.angle_gamma   90.00
#
_symmetry.space_group_name_H-M   'P 1'
#
loop_
_entity.id
_entity.type
_entity.pdbx_description
1 polymer ?
#
loop_
_entity_poly.entity_id
_entity_poly.type
_entity_poly.pdbx_seq_one_letter_code
_entity_poly.pdbx_strand_id
1 'polypeptide(L)'
;MVGSAVAAQFEKLFTEHLVIAAQLVQAAKAGHSAGAADAEKRWYANADVIAAFLGHINPHWSAKNWQSMMHEHLALTKAEAAQLLTKKYSESISTFDRIEPQALTMADVMAYGIARQFPSKFSM
;
A
#
# COMPACT_ATOMS: atom_id res chain seq x y z
N MET A 1 12.69 19.35 -15.51
CA MET A 1 12.43 17.98 -15.99
C MET A 1 12.59 16.93 -14.87
N VAL A 2 12.06 17.19 -13.67
CA VAL A 2 12.16 16.25 -12.53
C VAL A 2 10.87 15.42 -12.35
N GLY A 3 9.72 15.94 -12.79
CA GLY A 3 8.42 15.29 -12.61
C GLY A 3 8.21 13.99 -13.40
N SER A 4 8.79 13.84 -14.59
CA SER A 4 8.60 12.63 -15.42
C SER A 4 9.31 11.41 -14.84
N ALA A 5 10.52 11.58 -14.30
CA ALA A 5 11.25 10.51 -13.64
C ALA A 5 10.56 10.06 -12.34
N VAL A 6 10.05 11.02 -11.55
CA VAL A 6 9.26 10.74 -10.34
C VAL A 6 7.99 9.97 -10.68
N ALA A 7 7.25 10.39 -11.71
CA ALA A 7 6.03 9.70 -12.15
C ALA A 7 6.33 8.26 -12.60
N ALA A 8 7.37 8.04 -13.40
CA ALA A 8 7.77 6.72 -13.86
C ALA A 8 8.19 5.79 -12.69
N GLN A 9 8.91 6.33 -11.71
CA GLN A 9 9.30 5.56 -10.52
C GLN A 9 8.08 5.21 -9.65
N PHE A 10 7.13 6.14 -9.48
CA PHE A 10 5.88 5.89 -8.79
C PHE A 10 5.09 4.76 -9.48
N GLU A 11 4.89 4.88 -10.79
CA GLU A 11 4.17 3.87 -11.60
C GLU A 11 4.81 2.49 -11.46
N LYS A 12 6.14 2.41 -11.61
CA LYS A 12 6.89 1.16 -11.46
C LYS A 12 6.65 0.52 -10.09
N LEU A 13 6.84 1.27 -9.01
CA LEU A 13 6.75 0.75 -7.65
C LEU A 13 5.35 0.22 -7.32
N PHE A 14 4.30 0.98 -7.68
CA PHE A 14 2.92 0.58 -7.41
C PHE A 14 2.43 -0.53 -8.35
N THR A 15 2.92 -0.59 -9.59
CA THR A 15 2.67 -1.74 -10.48
C THR A 15 3.27 -3.02 -9.91
N GLU A 16 4.53 -2.96 -9.47
CA GLU A 16 5.18 -4.08 -8.78
C GLU A 16 4.41 -4.49 -7.52
N HIS A 17 3.94 -3.52 -6.73
CA HIS A 17 3.14 -3.76 -5.53
C HIS A 17 1.90 -4.61 -5.82
N LEU A 18 1.12 -4.22 -6.83
CA LEU A 18 -0.11 -4.91 -7.22
C LEU A 18 0.17 -6.29 -7.82
N VAL A 19 1.23 -6.41 -8.64
CA VAL A 19 1.65 -7.69 -9.21
C VAL A 19 2.06 -8.68 -8.11
N ILE A 20 2.82 -8.24 -7.12
CA ILE A 20 3.25 -9.11 -5.99
C ILE A 20 2.05 -9.52 -5.14
N ALA A 21 1.11 -8.60 -4.86
CA ALA A 21 -0.13 -8.94 -4.16
C ALA A 21 -0.94 -10.01 -4.92
N ALA A 22 -1.06 -9.89 -6.24
CA ALA A 22 -1.71 -10.90 -7.07
C ALA A 22 -1.00 -12.26 -7.00
N GLN A 23 0.34 -12.28 -7.04
CA GLN A 23 1.14 -13.51 -6.88
C GLN A 23 0.90 -14.17 -5.51
N LEU A 24 0.84 -13.37 -4.44
CA LEU A 24 0.54 -13.84 -3.08
C LEU A 24 -0.82 -14.54 -3.05
N VAL A 25 -1.88 -13.87 -3.55
CA VAL A 25 -3.24 -14.43 -3.58
C VAL A 25 -3.32 -15.69 -4.44
N GLN A 26 -2.65 -15.72 -5.59
CA GLN A 26 -2.60 -16.90 -6.46
C GLN A 26 -1.92 -18.09 -5.77
N ALA A 27 -0.77 -17.87 -5.11
CA ALA A 27 -0.07 -18.91 -4.37
C ALA A 27 -0.90 -19.43 -3.19
N ALA A 28 -1.55 -18.53 -2.43
CA ALA A 28 -2.44 -18.89 -1.34
C ALA A 28 -3.64 -19.72 -1.81
N LYS A 29 -4.29 -19.31 -2.91
CA LYS A 29 -5.39 -20.05 -3.54
C LYS A 29 -4.97 -21.44 -4.01
N ALA A 30 -3.73 -21.61 -4.45
CA ALA A 30 -3.18 -22.90 -4.87
C ALA A 30 -2.66 -23.77 -3.70
N GLY A 31 -2.76 -23.31 -2.44
CA GLY A 31 -2.20 -23.99 -1.28
C GLY A 31 -0.66 -23.98 -1.22
N HIS A 32 0.00 -23.20 -2.08
CA HIS A 32 1.45 -23.11 -2.16
C HIS A 32 2.01 -22.17 -1.07
N SER A 33 2.10 -22.69 0.16
CA SER A 33 2.47 -21.91 1.35
C SER A 33 3.85 -21.23 1.25
N ALA A 34 4.86 -21.93 0.69
CA ALA A 34 6.20 -21.36 0.53
C ALA A 34 6.21 -20.18 -0.46
N GLY A 35 5.51 -20.30 -1.60
CA GLY A 35 5.36 -19.22 -2.57
C GLY A 35 4.57 -18.02 -2.02
N ALA A 36 3.54 -18.27 -1.21
CA ALA A 36 2.79 -17.20 -0.55
C ALA A 36 3.66 -16.43 0.45
N ALA A 37 4.47 -17.12 1.25
CA ALA A 37 5.39 -16.50 2.21
C ALA A 37 6.51 -15.70 1.51
N ASP A 38 7.06 -16.20 0.39
CA ASP A 38 8.01 -15.45 -0.42
C ASP A 38 7.40 -14.17 -1.01
N ALA A 39 6.21 -14.29 -1.62
CA ALA A 39 5.50 -13.16 -2.19
C ALA A 39 5.18 -12.10 -1.12
N GLU A 40 4.72 -12.53 0.06
CA GLU A 40 4.51 -11.64 1.20
C GLU A 40 5.78 -10.88 1.59
N LYS A 41 6.92 -11.57 1.74
CA LYS A 41 8.18 -10.91 2.09
C LYS A 41 8.56 -9.84 1.05
N ARG A 42 8.42 -10.14 -0.24
CA ARG A 42 8.66 -9.18 -1.33
C ARG A 42 7.66 -8.03 -1.30
N TRP A 43 6.42 -8.29 -0.91
CA TRP A 43 5.36 -7.27 -0.83
C TRP A 43 5.65 -6.24 0.24
N TYR A 44 6.06 -6.68 1.45
CA TYR A 44 6.51 -5.79 2.52
C TYR A 44 7.79 -5.03 2.16
N ALA A 45 8.76 -5.69 1.51
CA ALA A 45 9.97 -5.01 1.04
C ALA A 45 9.66 -3.92 0.00
N ASN A 46 8.72 -4.17 -0.93
CA ASN A 46 8.25 -3.15 -1.87
C ASN A 46 7.52 -2.01 -1.15
N ALA A 47 6.72 -2.29 -0.11
CA ALA A 47 6.09 -1.26 0.72
C ALA A 47 7.12 -0.35 1.42
N ASP A 48 8.23 -0.90 1.91
CA ASP A 48 9.32 -0.12 2.49
C ASP A 48 9.96 0.82 1.46
N VAL A 49 10.17 0.34 0.25
CA VAL A 49 10.71 1.15 -0.86
C VAL A 49 9.72 2.24 -1.27
N ILE A 50 8.42 1.94 -1.34
CA ILE A 50 7.37 2.95 -1.58
C ILE A 50 7.41 4.02 -0.49
N ALA A 51 7.45 3.62 0.78
CA ALA A 51 7.45 4.56 1.89
C ALA A 51 8.68 5.51 1.86
N ALA A 52 9.86 4.95 1.60
CA ALA A 52 11.08 5.74 1.43
C ALA A 52 10.99 6.70 0.23
N PHE A 53 10.48 6.22 -0.90
CA PHE A 53 10.28 7.02 -2.09
C PHE A 53 9.31 8.18 -1.87
N LEU A 54 8.14 7.92 -1.27
CA LEU A 54 7.16 8.96 -0.95
C LEU A 54 7.77 10.02 -0.01
N GLY A 55 8.44 9.60 1.07
CA GLY A 55 9.11 10.55 1.97
C GLY A 55 10.23 11.36 1.30
N HIS A 56 10.84 10.85 0.22
CA HIS A 56 11.87 11.56 -0.54
C HIS A 56 11.30 12.62 -1.49
N ILE A 57 10.17 12.33 -2.15
CA ILE A 57 9.61 13.21 -3.18
C ILE A 57 8.73 14.34 -2.64
N ASN A 58 8.35 14.28 -1.36
CA ASN A 58 7.53 15.30 -0.73
C ASN A 58 8.05 15.60 0.69
N PRO A 59 8.52 16.84 0.97
CA PRO A 59 9.08 17.21 2.28
C PRO A 59 8.06 17.19 3.43
N HIS A 60 6.77 17.07 3.13
CA HIS A 60 5.69 16.96 4.11
C HIS A 60 5.29 15.52 4.41
N TRP A 61 5.88 14.54 3.72
CA TRP A 61 5.66 13.12 3.96
C TRP A 61 6.81 12.51 4.77
N SER A 62 6.48 11.83 5.86
CA SER A 62 7.43 11.04 6.64
C SER A 62 7.51 9.63 6.09
N ALA A 63 8.71 9.19 5.69
CA ALA A 63 8.95 7.80 5.26
C ALA A 63 8.55 6.79 6.35
N LYS A 64 8.84 7.10 7.62
CA LYS A 64 8.45 6.26 8.76
C LYS A 64 6.93 6.13 8.91
N ASN A 65 6.21 7.24 8.72
CA ASN A 65 4.74 7.21 8.82
C ASN A 65 4.14 6.42 7.66
N TRP A 66 4.64 6.64 6.43
CA TRP A 66 4.22 5.85 5.27
C TRP A 66 4.50 4.36 5.45
N GLN A 67 5.66 3.98 5.99
CA GLN A 67 5.99 2.59 6.27
C GLN A 67 4.98 1.98 7.25
N SER A 68 4.70 2.67 8.35
CA SER A 68 3.72 2.21 9.34
C SER A 68 2.34 2.00 8.73
N MET A 69 1.84 2.98 7.96
CA MET A 69 0.53 2.87 7.31
C MET A 69 0.48 1.76 6.26
N MET A 70 1.54 1.61 5.45
CA MET A 70 1.61 0.53 4.46
C MET A 70 1.64 -0.84 5.14
N HIS A 71 2.43 -1.03 6.19
CA HIS A 71 2.50 -2.32 6.90
C HIS A 71 1.15 -2.68 7.53
N GLU A 72 0.46 -1.72 8.15
CA GLU A 72 -0.88 -1.92 8.67
C GLU A 72 -1.86 -2.30 7.55
N HIS A 73 -1.86 -1.56 6.43
CA HIS A 73 -2.69 -1.84 5.27
C HIS A 73 -2.44 -3.26 4.73
N LEU A 74 -1.17 -3.64 4.57
CA LEU A 74 -0.76 -4.95 4.06
C LEU A 74 -1.25 -6.08 4.98
N ALA A 75 -1.12 -5.91 6.29
CA ALA A 75 -1.58 -6.90 7.27
C ALA A 75 -3.11 -7.10 7.20
N LEU A 76 -3.87 -6.00 7.13
CA LEU A 76 -5.33 -6.05 7.01
C LEU A 76 -5.78 -6.69 5.69
N THR A 77 -5.25 -6.22 4.56
CA THR A 77 -5.59 -6.72 3.22
C THR A 77 -5.22 -8.20 3.06
N LYS A 78 -4.08 -8.64 3.62
CA LYS A 78 -3.73 -10.07 3.65
C LYS A 78 -4.74 -10.88 4.48
N ALA A 79 -5.13 -10.38 5.65
CA ALA A 79 -6.10 -11.06 6.50
C ALA A 79 -7.46 -11.19 5.81
N GLU A 80 -7.94 -10.12 5.18
CA GLU A 80 -9.18 -10.13 4.37
C GLU A 80 -9.09 -11.14 3.22
N ALA A 81 -8.00 -11.14 2.45
CA ALA A 81 -7.80 -12.09 1.37
C ALA A 81 -7.83 -13.56 1.85
N ALA A 82 -7.21 -13.85 2.99
CA ALA A 82 -7.24 -15.19 3.59
C ALA A 82 -8.66 -15.57 4.06
N GLN A 83 -9.41 -14.64 4.65
CA GLN A 83 -10.80 -14.84 5.06
C GLN A 83 -11.70 -15.11 3.85
N LEU A 84 -11.54 -14.37 2.76
CA LEU A 84 -12.27 -14.61 1.51
C LEU A 84 -11.96 -15.99 0.91
N LEU A 85 -10.68 -16.36 0.83
CA LEU A 85 -10.25 -17.67 0.30
C LEU A 85 -10.79 -18.84 1.13
N THR A 86 -11.00 -18.63 2.43
CA THR A 86 -11.54 -19.63 3.37
C THR A 86 -13.04 -19.48 3.62
N LYS A 87 -13.73 -18.63 2.84
CA LYS A 87 -15.19 -18.38 2.91
C LYS A 87 -15.69 -17.83 4.25
N LYS A 88 -14.82 -17.17 5.01
CA LYS A 88 -15.14 -16.52 6.29
C LYS A 88 -15.69 -15.10 6.06
N TYR A 89 -16.84 -15.01 5.39
CA TYR A 89 -17.37 -13.74 4.91
C TYR A 89 -17.66 -12.72 6.01
N SER A 90 -18.24 -13.13 7.14
CA SER A 90 -18.48 -12.22 8.27
C SER A 90 -17.19 -11.64 8.85
N GLU A 91 -16.13 -12.44 8.93
CA GLU A 91 -14.81 -11.96 9.37
C GLU A 91 -14.20 -11.01 8.31
N SER A 92 -14.35 -11.34 7.03
CA SER A 92 -13.91 -10.48 5.91
C SER A 92 -14.57 -9.10 5.95
N ILE A 93 -15.88 -9.04 6.17
CA ILE A 93 -16.62 -7.77 6.28
C ILE A 93 -16.08 -6.96 7.47
N SER A 94 -15.91 -7.58 8.63
CA SER A 94 -15.36 -6.89 9.80
C SER A 94 -13.91 -6.41 9.60
N THR A 95 -13.10 -7.13 8.82
CA THR A 95 -11.76 -6.67 8.43
C THR A 95 -11.86 -5.50 7.44
N PHE A 96 -12.77 -5.56 6.47
CA PHE A 96 -12.99 -4.47 5.52
C PHE A 96 -13.42 -3.16 6.21
N ASP A 97 -14.28 -3.26 7.23
CA ASP A 97 -14.69 -2.12 8.07
C ASP A 97 -13.50 -1.42 8.75
N ARG A 98 -12.35 -2.10 8.85
CA ARG A 98 -11.07 -1.52 9.35
C ARG A 98 -10.18 -1.04 8.21
N ILE A 99 -10.20 -1.70 7.05
CA ILE A 99 -9.43 -1.31 5.86
C ILE A 99 -9.90 0.06 5.34
N GLU A 100 -11.21 0.27 5.23
CA GLU A 100 -11.77 1.51 4.69
C GLU A 100 -11.29 2.78 5.44
N PRO A 101 -11.46 2.93 6.77
CA PRO A 101 -10.99 4.11 7.48
C PRO A 101 -9.46 4.23 7.48
N GLN A 102 -8.73 3.12 7.45
CA GLN A 102 -7.27 3.11 7.34
C GLN A 102 -6.83 3.65 5.96
N ALA A 103 -7.49 3.24 4.88
CA ALA A 103 -7.24 3.74 3.53
C ALA A 103 -7.61 5.23 3.40
N LEU A 104 -8.71 5.67 4.02
CA LEU A 104 -9.06 7.10 4.09
C LEU A 104 -7.99 7.91 4.83
N THR A 105 -7.43 7.39 5.92
CA THR A 105 -6.31 8.03 6.62
C THR A 105 -5.08 8.17 5.71
N MET A 106 -4.74 7.12 4.94
CA MET A 106 -3.66 7.20 3.95
C MET A 106 -3.95 8.25 2.88
N ALA A 107 -5.19 8.35 2.41
CA ALA A 107 -5.63 9.34 1.44
C ALA A 107 -5.52 10.78 1.99
N ASP A 108 -5.89 11.01 3.25
CA ASP A 108 -5.75 12.32 3.90
C ASP A 108 -4.27 12.74 4.00
N VAL A 109 -3.37 11.82 4.38
CA VAL A 109 -1.92 12.09 4.42
C VAL A 109 -1.39 12.41 3.02
N MET A 110 -1.83 11.68 2.00
CA MET A 110 -1.50 11.94 0.60
C MET A 110 -1.98 13.34 0.16
N ALA A 111 -3.25 13.65 0.35
CA ALA A 111 -3.84 14.92 -0.03
C ALA A 111 -3.17 16.09 0.70
N TYR A 112 -2.95 15.97 2.01
CA TYR A 112 -2.26 16.99 2.81
C TYR A 112 -0.86 17.29 2.27
N GLY A 113 -0.06 16.27 1.98
CA GLY A 113 1.30 16.49 1.46
C GLY A 113 1.29 17.14 0.08
N ILE A 114 0.38 16.75 -0.82
CA ILE A 114 0.25 17.38 -2.14
C ILE A 114 -0.15 18.86 -2.00
N ALA A 115 -1.16 19.16 -1.18
CA ALA A 115 -1.62 20.53 -0.96
C ALA A 115 -0.50 21.43 -0.41
N ARG A 116 0.29 20.89 0.52
CA ARG A 116 1.43 21.59 1.14
C ARG A 116 2.63 21.75 0.20
N GLN A 117 2.85 20.80 -0.71
CA GLN A 117 3.91 20.88 -1.72
C GLN A 117 3.62 21.92 -2.81
N PHE A 118 2.33 22.15 -3.12
CA PHE A 118 1.90 23.07 -4.17
C PHE A 118 0.91 24.14 -3.66
N PRO A 119 1.30 24.99 -2.69
CA PRO A 119 0.36 25.88 -2.00
C PRO A 119 -0.36 26.86 -2.95
N SER A 120 0.29 27.30 -4.03
CA SER A 120 -0.33 28.20 -5.03
C SER A 120 -1.41 27.56 -5.91
N LYS A 121 -1.55 26.22 -5.86
CA LYS A 121 -2.60 25.47 -6.57
C LYS A 121 -3.80 25.16 -5.67
N PHE A 122 -3.63 25.26 -4.35
CA PHE A 122 -4.60 24.85 -3.35
C PHE A 122 -4.93 25.96 -2.33
N SER A 123 -4.47 27.19 -2.58
CA SER A 123 -4.91 28.37 -1.85
C SER A 123 -6.39 28.62 -2.11
N MET A 124 -7.17 28.72 -1.03
CA MET A 124 -8.47 29.43 -1.04
C MET A 124 -8.24 30.93 -1.16
#